data_AF-A0A974CRC7-F1
#
_entry.id   AF-A0A974CRC7-F1
#
_cell.length_a   1.000
_cell.length_b   1.000
_cell.length_c   1.000
_cell.angle_alpha   90.00
_cell.angle_beta   90.00
_cell.angle_gamma   90.00
#
_symmetry.space_group_name_H-M   'P 1'
#
loop_
_entity.id
_entity.type
_entity.pdbx_description
1 polymer ?
#
loop_
_entity_poly.entity_id
_entity_poly.type
_entity_poly.pdbx_seq_one_letter_code
_entity_poly.pdbx_strand_id
1 'polypeptide(L)'
;MLVFPKLIYPLTNLQILLKYGDIKTLDRALNSFIWSGKKPKITLTKLQAPYASGGLKLPNLRSFNLDAISRYLMKWVLGGDKFTNPFLEPFPIKHTYILEILHLK
;
A
#
# COMPACT_ATOMS: atom_id res chain seq x y z
N MET A 1 2.36 12.14 21.27
CA MET A 1 2.84 10.80 20.85
C MET A 1 2.71 10.67 19.34
N LEU A 2 3.77 10.25 18.65
CA LEU A 2 3.74 9.93 17.22
C LEU A 2 3.15 8.52 17.03
N VAL A 3 1.82 8.40 17.10
CA VAL A 3 1.10 7.12 16.93
C VAL A 3 1.19 6.63 15.48
N PHE A 4 1.23 7.56 14.53
CA PHE A 4 1.18 7.27 13.10
C PHE A 4 2.41 6.49 12.56
N PRO A 5 3.67 6.88 12.86
CA PRO A 5 4.84 6.08 12.45
C PRO A 5 4.85 4.66 13.04
N LYS A 6 4.34 4.49 14.27
CA LYS A 6 4.24 3.17 14.90
C LYS A 6 3.25 2.24 14.19
N LEU A 7 2.21 2.81 13.57
CA LEU A 7 1.22 2.07 12.78
C LEU A 7 1.71 1.78 11.35
N ILE A 8 2.49 2.69 10.77
CA ILE A 8 3.08 2.49 9.44
C ILE A 8 4.07 1.33 9.43
N TYR A 9 4.87 1.18 10.48
CA TYR A 9 5.89 0.13 10.55
C TYR A 9 5.33 -1.29 10.34
N PRO A 10 4.32 -1.77 11.09
CA PRO A 10 3.74 -3.09 10.85
C PRO A 10 3.03 -3.17 9.50
N LEU A 11 2.35 -2.10 9.03
CA LEU A 11 1.73 -2.11 7.70
C LEU A 11 2.73 -2.26 6.55
N THR A 12 3.96 -1.79 6.76
CA THR A 12 5.03 -1.85 5.75
C THR A 12 5.79 -3.17 5.84
N ASN A 13 6.03 -3.69 7.04
CA ASN A 13 6.87 -4.87 7.26
C ASN A 13 6.08 -6.19 7.32
N LEU A 14 4.86 -6.20 7.85
CA LEU A 14 3.99 -7.36 7.72
C LEU A 14 3.33 -7.30 6.35
N GLN A 15 3.70 -8.25 5.49
CA GLN A 15 3.09 -8.47 4.17
C GLN A 15 1.68 -9.09 4.31
N ILE A 16 0.85 -8.54 5.20
CA ILE A 16 -0.52 -8.99 5.41
C ILE A 16 -1.42 -8.16 4.50
N LEU A 17 -2.15 -8.86 3.64
CA LEU A 17 -3.26 -8.26 2.91
C LEU A 17 -4.43 -8.03 3.87
N LEU A 18 -4.69 -6.76 4.18
CA LEU A 18 -5.81 -6.41 5.05
C LEU A 18 -7.14 -6.66 4.36
N LYS A 19 -8.12 -7.21 5.09
CA LYS A 19 -9.48 -7.32 4.58
C LYS A 19 -10.14 -5.95 4.56
N TYR A 20 -11.19 -5.81 3.76
CA TYR A 20 -11.94 -4.55 3.67
C TYR A 20 -12.51 -4.10 5.03
N GLY A 21 -12.94 -5.06 5.86
CA GLY A 21 -13.42 -4.79 7.23
C GLY A 21 -12.35 -4.16 8.11
N ASP A 22 -11.12 -4.69 8.09
CA ASP A 22 -9.99 -4.21 8.89
C ASP A 22 -9.55 -2.81 8.44
N ILE A 23 -9.61 -2.53 7.15
CA ILE A 23 -9.31 -1.20 6.62
C ILE A 23 -10.36 -0.20 7.08
N LYS A 24 -11.63 -0.57 7.05
CA LYS A 24 -12.72 0.29 7.51
C LYS A 24 -12.62 0.60 9.02
N THR A 25 -12.19 -0.36 9.84
CA THR A 25 -11.95 -0.11 11.27
C THR A 25 -10.77 0.83 11.48
N LEU A 26 -9.69 0.65 10.73
CA LEU A 26 -8.53 1.56 10.75
C LEU A 26 -8.90 2.98 10.29
N ASP A 27 -9.64 3.13 9.19
CA ASP A 27 -10.10 4.44 8.71
C ASP A 27 -11.01 5.13 9.75
N ARG A 28 -11.86 4.37 10.45
CA ARG A 28 -12.68 4.91 11.55
C ARG A 28 -11.80 5.37 12.71
N ALA A 29 -10.80 4.57 13.11
CA ALA A 29 -9.86 4.94 14.17
C ALA A 29 -9.04 6.17 13.79
N LEU A 30 -8.58 6.26 12.53
CA LEU A 30 -7.84 7.39 12.00
C LEU A 30 -8.70 8.65 11.95
N ASN A 31 -9.95 8.55 11.50
CA ASN A 31 -10.89 9.67 11.52
C ASN A 31 -11.15 10.15 12.97
N SER A 32 -11.35 9.22 13.90
CA SER A 32 -11.49 9.55 15.33
C SER A 32 -10.22 10.22 15.87
N PHE A 33 -9.04 9.79 15.45
CA PHE A 33 -7.77 10.37 15.86
C PHE A 33 -7.60 11.80 15.35
N ILE A 34 -7.83 12.06 14.06
CA ILE A 34 -7.73 13.40 13.45
C ILE A 34 -8.67 14.38 14.14
N TRP A 35 -9.91 13.98 14.38
CA TRP A 35 -10.93 14.85 14.94
C TRP A 35 -11.01 14.78 16.47
N SER A 36 -10.12 14.04 17.14
CA SER A 36 -10.12 13.83 18.59
C SER A 36 -11.51 13.38 19.12
N GLY A 37 -12.17 12.47 18.39
CA GLY A 37 -13.50 11.96 18.71
C GLY A 37 -14.66 12.91 18.37
N LYS A 38 -14.39 14.11 17.85
CA LYS A 38 -15.42 15.07 17.42
C LYS A 38 -15.98 14.69 16.05
N LYS A 39 -17.13 15.30 15.71
CA LYS A 39 -17.73 15.14 14.37
C LYS A 39 -16.74 15.62 13.29
N PRO A 40 -16.45 14.81 12.26
CA PRO A 40 -15.55 15.20 11.19
C PRO A 40 -16.08 16.42 10.43
N LYS A 41 -15.27 17.47 10.32
CA LYS A 41 -15.62 18.67 9.52
C LYS A 41 -15.43 18.43 8.02
N ILE A 42 -14.46 17.58 7.68
CA ILE A 42 -14.12 17.20 6.31
C ILE A 42 -14.16 15.68 6.23
N THR A 43 -14.75 15.14 5.16
CA THR A 43 -14.79 13.70 4.93
C THR A 43 -13.39 13.14 4.71
N LEU A 44 -13.14 11.93 5.19
CA LEU A 44 -11.84 11.28 5.08
C LEU A 44 -11.39 11.12 3.61
N THR A 45 -12.33 10.89 2.70
CA THR A 45 -12.08 10.87 1.24
C THR A 45 -11.57 12.20 0.69
N LYS A 46 -12.09 13.33 1.18
CA LYS A 46 -11.60 14.67 0.79
C LYS A 46 -10.23 14.96 1.39
N LEU A 47 -9.97 14.48 2.61
CA LEU A 47 -8.63 14.58 3.22
C LEU A 47 -7.58 13.80 2.41
N GLN A 48 -7.97 12.64 1.84
CA GLN A 48 -7.11 11.80 1.01
C GLN A 48 -6.87 12.37 -0.40
N ALA A 49 -7.68 13.32 -0.85
CA ALA A 49 -7.52 13.93 -2.17
C ALA A 49 -6.19 14.70 -2.28
N PRO A 50 -5.64 14.86 -3.50
CA PRO A 50 -4.42 15.62 -3.71
C PRO A 50 -4.63 17.11 -3.43
N TYR A 51 -3.54 17.82 -3.13
CA TYR A 51 -3.57 19.27 -2.87
C TYR A 51 -4.17 20.08 -4.02
N ALA A 52 -3.93 19.67 -5.27
CA ALA A 52 -4.52 20.29 -6.45
C ALA A 52 -6.07 20.27 -6.45
N SER A 53 -6.67 19.29 -5.77
CA SER A 53 -8.12 19.16 -5.61
C SER A 53 -8.62 19.71 -4.26
N GLY A 54 -7.79 20.46 -3.54
CA GLY A 54 -8.13 21.01 -2.20
C GLY A 54 -8.10 19.98 -1.07
N GLY A 55 -7.51 18.81 -1.30
CA GLY A 55 -7.30 17.80 -0.25
C GLY A 55 -6.03 18.01 0.56
N LEU A 56 -5.82 17.17 1.56
CA LEU A 56 -4.66 17.21 2.45
C LEU A 56 -3.64 16.10 2.18
N LYS A 57 -3.81 15.35 1.08
CA LYS A 57 -2.95 14.22 0.67
C LYS A 57 -2.75 13.20 1.79
N LEU A 58 -3.79 12.98 2.59
CA LEU A 58 -3.80 11.93 3.61
C LEU A 58 -3.64 10.56 2.91
N PRO A 59 -2.78 9.66 3.40
CA PRO A 59 -2.61 8.36 2.76
C PRO A 59 -3.88 7.51 2.90
N ASN A 60 -4.29 6.89 1.79
CA ASN A 60 -5.32 5.86 1.81
C ASN A 60 -4.70 4.54 2.29
N LEU A 61 -5.22 3.99 3.39
CA LEU A 61 -4.64 2.78 4.01
C LEU A 61 -4.74 1.55 3.12
N ARG A 62 -5.76 1.44 2.25
CA ARG A 62 -5.88 0.35 1.27
C ARG A 62 -4.75 0.44 0.25
N SER A 63 -4.62 1.60 -0.39
CA SER A 63 -3.56 1.84 -1.38
C SER A 63 -2.19 1.63 -0.75
N PHE A 64 -1.98 2.18 0.44
CA PHE A 64 -0.74 2.03 1.18
C PHE A 64 -0.38 0.57 1.47
N ASN A 65 -1.35 -0.26 1.88
CA ASN A 65 -1.12 -1.69 2.12
C ASN A 65 -0.74 -2.44 0.83
N LEU A 66 -1.41 -2.13 -0.28
CA LEU A 66 -1.08 -2.71 -1.58
C LEU A 66 0.33 -2.27 -2.04
N ASP A 67 0.67 -1.01 -1.88
CA ASP A 67 1.98 -0.46 -2.22
C ASP A 67 3.09 -1.06 -1.36
N ALA A 68 2.83 -1.28 -0.07
CA ALA A 68 3.76 -1.92 0.85
C ALA A 68 4.08 -3.37 0.43
N ILE A 69 3.05 -4.15 0.07
CA ILE A 69 3.22 -5.53 -0.38
C ILE A 69 3.90 -5.57 -1.75
N SER A 70 3.43 -4.74 -2.69
CA SER A 70 3.95 -4.71 -4.06
C SER A 70 5.41 -4.25 -4.11
N ARG A 71 5.86 -3.40 -3.19
CA ARG A 71 7.27 -2.99 -3.08
C ARG A 71 8.23 -4.18 -3.00
N TYR A 72 7.90 -5.22 -2.23
CA TYR A 72 8.77 -6.40 -2.11
C TYR A 72 8.75 -7.23 -3.39
N LEU A 73 7.57 -7.43 -3.99
CA LEU A 73 7.43 -8.11 -5.26
C LEU A 73 8.19 -7.39 -6.37
N MET A 74 8.05 -6.07 -6.48
CA MET A 74 8.76 -5.25 -7.45
C MET A 74 10.27 -5.28 -7.23
N LYS A 75 10.73 -5.24 -5.98
CA LYS A 75 12.16 -5.38 -5.68
C LYS A 75 12.73 -6.74 -6.11
N TRP A 76 11.93 -7.79 -6.00
CA TRP A 76 12.33 -9.12 -6.44
C TRP A 76 12.34 -9.21 -7.98
N VAL A 77 11.25 -8.81 -8.64
CA VAL A 77 11.11 -8.82 -10.10
C VAL A 77 12.15 -7.93 -10.81
N LEU A 78 12.38 -6.71 -10.30
CA LEU A 78 13.35 -5.76 -10.86
C LEU A 78 14.76 -5.96 -10.31
N GLY A 79 14.92 -6.85 -9.33
CA GLY A 79 16.13 -7.07 -8.58
C GLY A 79 17.21 -7.86 -9.31
N GLY A 80 16.83 -8.57 -10.37
CA GLY A 80 17.70 -9.46 -11.13
C GLY A 80 18.42 -10.47 -10.22
N ASP A 81 19.68 -10.73 -10.56
CA ASP A 81 20.53 -11.74 -9.88
C ASP A 81 20.85 -11.41 -8.42
N LYS A 82 20.60 -10.17 -7.97
CA LYS A 82 20.89 -9.75 -6.59
C LYS A 82 19.87 -10.32 -5.59
N PHE A 83 18.64 -10.53 -6.02
CA PHE A 83 17.53 -10.94 -5.15
C PHE A 83 16.83 -12.22 -5.61
N THR A 84 17.24 -12.76 -6.76
CA THR A 84 16.68 -13.96 -7.37
C THR A 84 17.78 -15.01 -7.47
N ASN A 85 17.47 -16.28 -7.21
CA ASN A 85 18.42 -17.36 -7.49
C ASN A 85 18.22 -17.85 -8.93
N PRO A 86 19.09 -17.51 -9.89
CA PRO A 86 18.86 -17.80 -11.31
C PRO A 86 18.82 -19.31 -11.62
N PHE A 87 19.37 -20.14 -10.73
CA PHE A 87 19.37 -21.59 -10.86
C PHE A 87 18.00 -22.22 -10.51
N LEU A 88 17.33 -21.70 -9.48
CA LEU A 88 16.02 -22.21 -9.03
C LEU A 88 14.86 -21.48 -9.70
N GLU A 89 15.08 -20.22 -10.03
CA GLU A 89 14.08 -19.30 -10.58
C GLU A 89 14.62 -18.79 -11.92
N PRO A 90 14.68 -19.64 -12.96
CA PRO A 90 15.11 -19.22 -14.27
C PRO A 90 14.11 -18.17 -14.76
N PHE A 91 14.50 -16.89 -14.70
CA PHE A 91 13.78 -15.87 -15.45
C PHE A 91 13.75 -16.32 -16.91
N PRO A 92 12.58 -16.36 -17.56
CA PRO A 92 12.55 -16.67 -18.97
C PRO A 92 13.42 -15.65 -19.69
N ILE A 93 14.56 -16.11 -20.19
CA ILE A 93 15.58 -15.32 -20.90
C ILE A 93 14.97 -14.65 -22.16
N LYS A 94 13.80 -15.13 -22.60
CA LYS A 94 12.93 -14.44 -23.55
C LYS A 94 11.89 -13.62 -22.80
N HIS A 95 11.98 -12.30 -22.97
CA HIS A 95 10.98 -11.29 -22.61
C HIS A 95 9.54 -11.80 -22.75
N THR A 96 9.07 -12.44 -21.70
CA THR A 96 7.67 -12.72 -21.43
C THR A 96 7.50 -12.26 -20.02
N TYR A 97 7.39 -10.94 -19.86
CA TYR A 97 7.15 -10.36 -18.55
C TYR A 97 5.81 -10.93 -18.04
N ILE A 98 5.70 -11.15 -16.73
CA ILE A 98 4.42 -11.58 -16.12
C ILE A 98 3.25 -10.66 -16.53
N LEU A 99 3.56 -9.40 -16.83
CA LEU A 99 2.61 -8.42 -17.34
C LEU A 99 2.09 -8.76 -18.75
N GLU A 100 2.91 -9.31 -19.65
CA GLU A 100 2.46 -9.74 -20.98
C GLU A 100 1.52 -10.95 -20.90
N ILE A 101 1.75 -11.86 -19.94
CA ILE A 101 0.87 -13.01 -19.69
C ILE A 101 -0.49 -12.56 -19.15
N LEU A 102 -0.52 -11.52 -18.32
CA LEU A 102 -1.77 -10.99 -17.74
C LEU A 102 -2.59 -10.15 -18.74
N HIS A 103 -1.96 -9.59 -19.78
CA HIS A 103 -2.62 -8.84 -20.85
C HIS A 103 -3.04 -9.70 -22.05
N LEU A 104 -2.73 -10.99 -22.06
CA LEU A 104 -3.26 -11.95 -23.03
C LEU A 104 -4.66 -12.41 -22.58
N LYS A 105 -5.67 -11.60 -22.90
CA LYS A 105 -7.07 -12.02 -22.92
C LYS A 105 -7.83 -11.35 -24.05
#